data_AF-A0A7Y2DDC3-F1
#
_entry.id   AF-A0A7Y2DDC3-F1
#
_cell.length_a   1.000
_cell.length_b   1.000
_cell.length_c   1.000
_cell.angle_alpha   90.00
_cell.angle_beta   90.00
_cell.angle_gamma   90.00
#
_symmetry.space_group_name_H-M   'P 1'
#
loop_
_entity.id
_entity.type
_entity.pdbx_description
1 polymer ?
#
loop_
_entity_poly.entity_id
_entity_poly.type
_entity_poly.pdbx_seq_one_letter_code
_entity_poly.pdbx_strand_id
1 'polypeptide(L)'
;AGLIVRCTARLGADQVTVEIEQIDDDGQLSFTTVEPLIDMDDIEAQAAARMNEDLVDTFTVDCGVPRYQVLVVERVFRCTADGDDDEPREIEITLLDDASAFGIELIS
;
A
#
# COMPACT_ATOMS: atom_id res chain seq x y z
N ALA A 1 -27.54 -17.72 -9.03
CA ALA A 1 -26.63 -16.77 -8.36
C ALA A 1 -26.81 -16.87 -6.84
N GLY A 2 -25.75 -16.68 -6.05
CA GLY A 2 -25.86 -16.66 -4.58
C GLY A 2 -24.95 -17.63 -3.81
N LEU A 3 -23.99 -18.28 -4.47
CA LEU A 3 -22.91 -18.94 -3.76
C LEU A 3 -21.87 -17.90 -3.34
N ILE A 4 -21.64 -17.79 -2.02
CA ILE A 4 -20.53 -17.03 -1.44
C ILE A 4 -19.54 -18.04 -0.87
N VAL A 5 -18.30 -18.02 -1.35
CA VAL A 5 -17.20 -18.83 -0.83
C VAL A 5 -16.16 -17.91 -0.23
N ARG A 6 -15.67 -18.28 0.96
CA ARG A 6 -14.53 -17.63 1.59
C ARG A 6 -13.28 -18.47 1.39
N CYS A 7 -12.27 -17.85 0.81
CA CYS A 7 -10.96 -18.44 0.60
C CYS A 7 -9.90 -17.57 1.28
N THR A 8 -8.78 -18.18 1.65
CA THR A 8 -7.58 -17.43 2.03
C THR A 8 -6.66 -17.31 0.83
N ALA A 9 -6.24 -16.10 0.50
CA ALA A 9 -5.24 -15.80 -0.51
C ALA A 9 -3.98 -15.22 0.14
N ARG A 10 -2.86 -15.25 -0.59
CA ARG A 10 -1.63 -14.56 -0.19
C ARG A 10 -1.45 -13.30 -1.03
N LEU A 11 -1.15 -12.21 -0.36
CA LEU A 11 -0.84 -10.91 -0.95
C LEU A 11 0.55 -10.52 -0.46
N GLY A 12 1.58 -10.85 -1.25
CA GLY A 12 2.96 -10.73 -0.79
C GLY A 12 3.25 -11.63 0.41
N ALA A 13 3.64 -11.03 1.54
CA ALA A 13 3.88 -11.73 2.81
C ALA A 13 2.61 -11.92 3.65
N ASP A 14 1.54 -11.17 3.34
CA ASP A 14 0.30 -11.15 4.12
C ASP A 14 -0.68 -12.24 3.63
N GLN A 15 -1.57 -12.66 4.51
CA GLN A 15 -2.72 -13.50 4.17
C GLN A 15 -3.99 -12.66 4.26
N VAL A 16 -4.85 -12.79 3.26
CA VAL A 16 -6.13 -12.08 3.16
C VAL A 16 -7.26 -13.06 2.95
N THR A 17 -8.42 -12.72 3.47
CA THR A 17 -9.66 -13.41 3.20
C THR A 17 -10.30 -12.80 1.96
N VAL A 18 -10.56 -13.64 0.97
CA VAL A 18 -11.26 -13.26 -0.26
C VAL A 18 -12.65 -13.89 -0.23
N GLU A 19 -13.66 -13.04 -0.38
CA GLU A 19 -15.03 -13.45 -0.68
C GLU A 19 -15.20 -13.55 -2.19
N ILE A 20 -15.63 -14.71 -2.64
CA ILE A 20 -15.95 -14.98 -4.03
C ILE A 20 -17.46 -15.15 -4.11
N GLU A 21 -18.12 -14.24 -4.80
CA GLU A 21 -19.57 -14.26 -5.00
C GLU A 21 -19.89 -14.58 -6.45
N GLN A 22 -20.74 -15.58 -6.67
CA GLN A 22 -21.32 -15.80 -8.00
C GLN A 22 -22.48 -14.82 -8.23
N ILE A 23 -22.27 -13.86 -9.14
CA ILE A 23 -23.19 -12.74 -9.35
C ILE A 23 -24.30 -13.03 -10.36
N ASP A 24 -24.16 -14.06 -11.19
CA ASP A 24 -25.20 -14.50 -12.12
C ASP A 24 -25.24 -16.03 -12.31
N ASP A 25 -26.19 -16.52 -13.11
CA ASP A 25 -26.32 -17.95 -13.44
C ASP A 25 -25.37 -18.39 -14.57
N ASP A 26 -24.69 -17.46 -15.22
CA ASP A 26 -23.71 -17.71 -16.29
C ASP A 26 -22.30 -17.99 -15.73
N GLY A 27 -22.13 -17.88 -14.40
CA GLY A 27 -20.87 -18.20 -13.73
C GLY A 27 -19.94 -17.00 -13.57
N GLN A 28 -20.44 -15.77 -13.73
CA GLN A 28 -19.67 -14.58 -13.42
C GLN A 28 -19.39 -14.53 -11.92
N LEU A 29 -18.14 -14.24 -11.57
CA LEU A 29 -17.65 -14.18 -10.19
C LEU A 29 -17.20 -12.74 -9.87
N SER A 30 -17.60 -12.26 -8.71
CA SER A 30 -17.02 -11.09 -8.05
C SER A 30 -16.01 -11.56 -7.00
N PHE A 31 -14.94 -10.79 -6.82
CA PHE A 31 -13.90 -11.04 -5.83
C PHE A 31 -13.76 -9.80 -4.97
N THR A 32 -13.79 -9.96 -3.65
CA THR A 32 -13.63 -8.86 -2.70
C THR A 32 -12.79 -9.32 -1.53
N THR A 33 -11.79 -8.52 -1.14
CA THR A 33 -11.05 -8.78 0.10
C THR A 33 -11.85 -8.31 1.30
N VAL A 34 -11.85 -9.10 2.37
CA VAL A 34 -12.50 -8.71 3.63
C VAL A 34 -11.66 -7.65 4.32
N GLU A 35 -10.34 -7.82 4.30
CA GLU A 35 -9.40 -6.86 4.84
C GLU A 35 -9.23 -5.67 3.88
N PRO A 36 -9.16 -4.44 4.41
CA PRO A 36 -8.81 -3.28 3.60
C PRO A 36 -7.36 -3.40 3.11
N LEU A 37 -7.15 -3.01 1.85
CA LEU A 37 -5.85 -3.01 1.20
C LEU A 37 -5.39 -1.58 0.98
N ILE A 38 -4.08 -1.39 1.01
CA ILE A 38 -3.41 -0.17 0.53
C ILE A 38 -2.68 -0.44 -0.77
N ASP A 39 -2.63 0.57 -1.62
CA ASP A 39 -1.76 0.61 -2.79
C ASP A 39 -0.48 1.37 -2.41
N MET A 40 0.63 0.64 -2.33
CA MET A 40 1.94 1.18 -1.98
C MET A 40 2.45 2.12 -3.07
N ASP A 41 2.09 1.90 -4.35
CA ASP A 41 2.45 2.83 -5.42
C ASP A 41 1.84 4.22 -5.14
N ASP A 42 0.60 4.27 -4.63
CA ASP A 42 -0.09 5.51 -4.28
C ASP A 42 0.52 6.16 -3.02
N ILE A 43 0.95 5.37 -2.04
CA ILE A 43 1.60 5.87 -0.83
C ILE A 43 2.99 6.44 -1.15
N GLU A 44 3.78 5.73 -1.95
CA GLU A 44 5.10 6.16 -2.42
C GLU A 44 5.00 7.44 -3.23
N ALA A 45 4.03 7.53 -4.16
CA ALA A 45 3.79 8.74 -4.94
C ALA A 45 3.38 9.94 -4.07
N GLN A 46 2.52 9.73 -3.06
CA GLN A 46 2.15 10.78 -2.13
C GLN A 46 3.33 11.19 -1.22
N ALA A 47 4.17 10.24 -0.81
CA ALA A 47 5.36 10.52 -0.02
C ALA A 47 6.36 11.36 -0.81
N ALA A 48 6.63 10.97 -2.06
CA ALA A 48 7.45 11.74 -2.98
C ALA A 48 6.90 13.16 -3.18
N ALA A 49 5.59 13.32 -3.41
CA ALA A 49 4.96 14.62 -3.59
C ALA A 49 5.17 15.54 -2.37
N ARG A 50 4.99 15.02 -1.14
CA ARG A 50 5.24 15.78 0.09
C ARG A 50 6.71 16.18 0.24
N MET A 51 7.63 15.27 -0.04
CA MET A 51 9.06 15.58 0.00
C MET A 51 9.44 16.66 -1.03
N ASN A 52 8.87 16.60 -2.23
CA ASN A 52 9.11 17.61 -3.28
C ASN A 52 8.63 18.99 -2.86
N GLU A 53 7.49 19.06 -2.16
CA GLU A 53 6.96 20.30 -1.60
C GLU A 53 7.83 20.85 -0.47
N ASP A 54 8.26 19.99 0.47
CA ASP A 54 9.00 20.39 1.67
C ASP A 54 10.47 20.75 1.38
N LEU A 55 11.12 20.02 0.48
CA LEU A 55 12.56 20.13 0.19
C LEU A 55 12.88 20.89 -1.10
N VAL A 56 11.85 21.22 -1.91
CA VAL A 56 12.00 21.93 -3.19
C VAL A 56 12.95 21.19 -4.15
N ASP A 57 12.75 19.89 -4.27
CA ASP A 57 13.54 18.99 -5.13
C ASP A 57 12.62 17.94 -5.80
N THR A 58 13.17 17.11 -6.69
CA THR A 58 12.44 15.98 -7.30
C THR A 58 12.88 14.67 -6.68
N PHE A 59 11.98 14.05 -5.93
CA PHE A 59 12.15 12.75 -5.30
C PHE A 59 11.32 11.68 -5.99
N THR A 60 11.88 10.47 -6.01
CA THR A 60 11.15 9.21 -6.16
C THR A 60 11.29 8.40 -4.88
N VAL A 61 10.22 7.76 -4.43
CA VAL A 61 10.22 6.92 -3.23
C VAL A 61 9.98 5.47 -3.63
N ASP A 62 10.78 4.54 -3.09
CA ASP A 62 10.61 3.10 -3.24
C ASP A 62 10.73 2.42 -1.86
N CYS A 63 9.67 1.71 -1.44
CA CYS A 63 9.65 0.97 -0.19
C CYS A 63 10.05 -0.51 -0.35
N GLY A 64 10.30 -0.99 -1.57
CA GLY A 64 10.74 -2.35 -1.83
C GLY A 64 9.74 -3.44 -1.39
N VAL A 65 8.47 -3.07 -1.22
CA VAL A 65 7.39 -3.95 -0.79
C VAL A 65 6.42 -4.25 -1.94
N PRO A 66 5.70 -5.38 -1.91
CA PRO A 66 4.64 -5.64 -2.86
C PRO A 66 3.64 -4.48 -2.93
N ARG A 67 3.23 -4.13 -4.16
CA ARG A 67 2.27 -3.06 -4.46
C ARG A 67 1.06 -3.04 -3.54
N TYR A 68 0.40 -4.18 -3.34
CA TYR A 68 -0.73 -4.24 -2.43
C TYR A 68 -0.31 -4.85 -1.09
N GLN A 69 -0.67 -4.17 0.00
CA GLN A 69 -0.47 -4.64 1.37
C GLN A 69 -1.79 -4.63 2.11
N VAL A 70 -1.89 -5.43 3.16
CA VAL A 70 -3.00 -5.28 4.12
C VAL A 70 -2.78 -4.00 4.92
N LEU A 71 -3.84 -3.20 5.02
CA LEU A 71 -3.85 -2.01 5.84
C LEU A 71 -3.76 -2.40 7.32
N VAL A 72 -2.65 -2.02 7.95
CA VAL A 72 -2.42 -2.24 9.37
C VAL A 72 -1.97 -0.91 9.96
N VAL A 73 -2.79 -0.33 10.83
CA VAL A 73 -2.47 0.95 11.49
C VAL A 73 -1.19 0.79 12.34
N GLU A 74 -0.37 1.83 12.39
CA GLU A 74 0.97 1.86 12.98
C GLU A 74 2.00 0.95 12.29
N ARG A 75 1.68 0.38 11.12
CA ARG A 75 2.69 -0.32 10.31
C ARG A 75 3.67 0.68 9.73
N VAL A 76 4.95 0.33 9.85
CA VAL A 76 6.08 1.11 9.39
C VAL A 76 6.68 0.45 8.15
N PHE A 77 6.91 1.24 7.11
CA PHE A 77 7.64 0.85 5.91
C PHE A 77 8.93 1.65 5.82
N ARG A 78 10.04 0.94 5.59
CA ARG A 78 11.32 1.57 5.32
C ARG A 78 11.45 1.75 3.83
N CYS A 79 11.68 2.98 3.41
CA CYS A 79 11.73 3.34 2.01
C CYS A 79 12.99 4.15 1.73
N THR A 80 13.41 4.09 0.48
CA THR A 80 14.49 4.92 -0.05
C THR A 80 13.85 6.04 -0.86
N ALA A 81 14.28 7.27 -0.61
CA ALA A 81 13.92 8.44 -1.39
C ALA A 81 15.15 8.89 -2.18
N ASP A 82 15.11 8.72 -3.49
CA ASP A 82 16.16 9.13 -4.42
C ASP A 82 15.82 10.51 -4.99
N GLY A 83 16.71 11.47 -4.76
CA GLY A 83 16.65 12.83 -5.31
C GLY A 83 17.61 13.01 -6.50
N ASP A 84 17.56 14.18 -7.14
CA ASP A 84 18.49 14.55 -8.21
C ASP A 84 19.94 14.75 -7.71
N ASP A 85 20.15 14.81 -6.39
CA ASP A 85 21.43 15.07 -5.74
C ASP A 85 22.34 13.83 -5.57
N ASP A 86 21.99 12.69 -6.17
CA ASP A 86 22.72 11.40 -6.07
C ASP A 86 22.92 10.89 -4.62
N GLU A 87 22.24 11.50 -3.64
CA GLU A 87 22.27 11.11 -2.23
C GLU A 87 20.90 10.53 -1.81
N PRO A 88 20.75 9.19 -1.81
CA PRO A 88 19.53 8.55 -1.36
C PRO A 88 19.29 8.81 0.13
N ARG A 89 18.05 9.11 0.49
CA ARG A 89 17.62 9.36 1.86
C ARG A 89 16.78 8.18 2.34
N GLU A 90 17.10 7.66 3.52
CA GLU A 90 16.24 6.67 4.18
C GLU A 90 15.08 7.38 4.88
N ILE A 91 13.85 6.94 4.57
CA ILE A 91 12.63 7.43 5.19
C ILE A 91 11.80 6.27 5.78
N GLU A 92 11.05 6.58 6.82
CA GLU A 92 10.05 5.69 7.39
C GLU A 92 8.65 6.26 7.13
N ILE A 93 7.82 5.45 6.47
CA ILE A 93 6.40 5.76 6.27
C ILE A 93 5.60 4.98 7.32
N THR A 94 4.82 5.69 8.13
CA THR A 94 3.95 5.08 9.15
C THR A 94 2.49 5.29 8.79
N LEU A 95 1.71 4.21 8.73
CA LEU A 95 0.25 4.31 8.54
C LEU A 95 -0.40 4.79 9.84
N LEU A 96 -1.13 5.88 9.78
CA LEU A 96 -1.70 6.55 10.97
C LEU A 96 -3.16 6.18 11.21
N ASP A 97 -3.92 5.82 10.18
CA ASP A 97 -5.32 5.43 10.30
C ASP A 97 -5.78 4.46 9.19
N ASP A 98 -7.04 4.03 9.28
CA ASP A 98 -7.69 3.17 8.29
C ASP A 98 -8.15 3.92 7.02
N ALA A 99 -7.99 5.24 6.96
CA ALA A 99 -8.28 6.09 5.81
C ALA A 99 -7.05 6.33 4.93
N SER A 100 -5.98 5.54 5.12
CA SER A 100 -4.71 5.68 4.41
C SER A 100 -3.97 6.99 4.71
N ALA A 101 -4.25 7.65 5.85
CA ALA A 101 -3.37 8.70 6.32
C ALA A 101 -2.03 8.10 6.75
N PHE A 102 -0.93 8.78 6.39
CA PHE A 102 0.41 8.33 6.74
C PHE A 102 1.30 9.50 7.15
N GLY A 103 2.25 9.21 8.04
CA GLY A 103 3.37 10.07 8.41
C GLY A 103 4.64 9.67 7.67
N ILE A 104 5.55 10.61 7.49
CA ILE A 104 6.88 10.40 6.91
C ILE A 104 7.90 10.92 7.93
N GLU A 105 8.93 10.14 8.21
CA GLU A 105 10.07 10.55 9.03
C GLU A 105 11.38 10.26 8.29
N LEU A 106 12.33 11.20 8.32
CA LEU A 106 13.69 11.02 7.79
C LEU A 106 14.56 10.36 8.87
N ILE A 107 15.23 9.26 8.54
CA ILE A 107 15.90 8.42 9.54
C ILE A 107 17.38 8.82 9.78
N SER A 108 17.99 9.58 8.86
CA SER A 108 19.36 10.16 8.87
C SER A 108 20.54 9.22 9.16
#